data_AF-A0A8S2H4S9-F1
#
_entry.id   AF-A0A8S2H4S9-F1
#
_cell.length_a   1.000
_cell.length_b   1.000
_cell.length_c   1.000
_cell.angle_alpha   90.00
_cell.angle_beta   90.00
_cell.angle_gamma   90.00
#
_symmetry.space_group_name_H-M   'P 1'
#
loop_
_entity.id
_entity.type
_entity.pdbx_description
1 polymer ?
#
loop_
_entity_poly.entity_id
_entity_poly.type
_entity_poly.pdbx_seq_one_letter_code
_entity_poly.pdbx_strand_id
1 'polypeptide(L)'
;MPRHYHQSLKKSIKTMNSFIILLVYTLKLTCGQNVDQMVEKLRHLESFVELKGGEFRMGINDRHGLNFEYPQKKAIVKPFR
;
A
#
# COMPACT_ATOMS: atom_id res chain seq x y z
N MET A 1 -28.24 20.59 -8.83
CA MET A 1 -27.66 19.22 -8.91
C MET A 1 -28.82 18.22 -8.96
N PRO A 2 -28.97 17.41 -10.02
CA PRO A 2 -30.19 16.60 -10.21
C PRO A 2 -30.17 15.33 -9.33
N ARG A 3 -31.25 15.14 -8.56
CA ARG A 3 -31.43 14.03 -7.58
C ARG A 3 -31.28 12.62 -8.20
N HIS A 4 -31.47 12.49 -9.50
CA HIS A 4 -31.36 11.21 -10.24
C HIS A 4 -29.92 10.67 -10.32
N TYR A 5 -28.91 11.55 -10.40
CA TYR A 5 -27.50 11.13 -10.45
C TYR A 5 -27.07 10.44 -9.15
N HIS A 6 -27.55 10.96 -8.01
CA HIS A 6 -27.22 10.43 -6.69
C HIS A 6 -27.82 9.04 -6.41
N GLN A 7 -29.00 8.74 -6.98
CA GLN A 7 -29.63 7.43 -6.85
C GLN A 7 -28.96 6.38 -7.75
N SER A 8 -28.53 6.76 -8.95
CA SER A 8 -27.75 5.91 -9.85
C SER A 8 -26.42 5.50 -9.22
N LEU A 9 -25.69 6.47 -8.63
CA LEU A 9 -24.43 6.20 -7.92
C LEU A 9 -24.63 5.26 -6.73
N LYS A 10 -25.67 5.47 -5.91
CA LYS A 10 -25.96 4.60 -4.75
C LYS A 10 -26.33 3.18 -5.16
N LYS A 11 -27.04 2.99 -6.27
CA LYS A 11 -27.33 1.65 -6.82
C LYS A 11 -26.07 0.99 -7.37
N SER A 12 -25.25 1.73 -8.11
CA SER A 12 -23.97 1.26 -8.66
C SER A 12 -22.98 0.83 -7.57
N ILE A 13 -22.85 1.63 -6.50
CA ILE A 13 -22.00 1.31 -5.34
C ILE A 13 -22.52 0.07 -4.60
N LYS A 14 -23.84 -0.07 -4.43
CA LYS A 14 -24.43 -1.29 -3.84
C LYS A 14 -24.14 -2.53 -4.69
N THR A 15 -24.28 -2.44 -6.02
CA THR A 15 -23.99 -3.57 -6.92
C THR A 15 -22.51 -3.95 -6.93
N MET A 16 -21.59 -2.98 -6.84
CA MET A 16 -20.15 -3.29 -6.76
C MET A 16 -19.78 -3.94 -5.42
N ASN A 17 -20.35 -3.48 -4.31
CA ASN A 17 -20.12 -4.10 -3.01
C ASN A 17 -20.63 -5.54 -2.96
N SER A 18 -21.81 -5.81 -3.55
CA SER A 18 -22.34 -7.17 -3.67
C SER A 18 -21.46 -8.07 -4.55
N PHE A 19 -20.87 -7.53 -5.62
CA PHE A 19 -19.98 -8.29 -6.50
C PHE A 19 -18.64 -8.64 -5.82
N ILE A 20 -18.06 -7.70 -5.07
CA ILE A 20 -16.81 -7.93 -4.31
C ILE A 20 -17.03 -9.00 -3.24
N ILE A 21 -18.15 -8.94 -2.51
CA ILE A 21 -18.47 -9.96 -1.50
C ILE A 21 -18.64 -11.34 -2.15
N LEU A 22 -19.32 -11.42 -3.29
CA LEU A 22 -19.50 -12.68 -4.03
C LEU A 22 -18.17 -13.25 -4.52
N LEU A 23 -17.28 -12.40 -5.05
CA LEU A 23 -15.95 -12.78 -5.52
C LEU A 23 -15.07 -13.32 -4.38
N VAL A 24 -15.09 -12.66 -3.22
CA VAL A 24 -14.36 -13.12 -2.03
C VAL A 24 -14.90 -14.45 -1.52
N TYR A 25 -16.23 -14.64 -1.57
CA TYR A 25 -16.86 -15.88 -1.13
C TYR A 25 -16.55 -17.06 -2.07
N THR A 26 -16.56 -16.85 -3.39
CA THR A 26 -16.20 -17.90 -4.38
C THR A 26 -14.71 -18.24 -4.35
N LEU A 27 -13.84 -17.27 -4.08
CA LEU A 27 -12.40 -17.53 -3.86
C LEU A 27 -12.14 -18.32 -2.57
N LYS A 28 -12.88 -18.03 -1.49
CA LYS A 28 -12.80 -18.81 -0.24
C LYS A 28 -13.28 -20.25 -0.42
N LEU A 29 -14.34 -20.47 -1.20
CA LEU A 29 -14.90 -21.79 -1.47
C LEU A 29 -14.00 -22.67 -2.36
N THR A 30 -13.28 -22.07 -3.31
CA THR A 30 -12.44 -22.82 -4.26
C THR A 30 -11.00 -23.03 -3.80
N CYS A 31 -10.48 -22.21 -2.88
CA CYS A 31 -9.05 -22.16 -2.55
C CYS A 31 -8.75 -22.37 -1.06
N GLY A 32 -9.59 -23.10 -0.34
CA GLY A 32 -9.75 -23.18 1.13
C GLY A 32 -8.53 -23.41 2.04
N GLN A 33 -7.30 -23.36 1.55
CA GLN A 33 -6.06 -23.35 2.36
C GLN A 33 -5.05 -22.24 1.97
N ASN A 34 -5.22 -21.55 0.83
CA ASN A 34 -4.28 -20.52 0.35
C ASN A 34 -4.79 -19.07 0.48
N VAL A 35 -6.06 -18.87 0.79
CA VAL A 35 -6.64 -17.52 0.88
C VAL A 35 -6.05 -16.75 2.04
N ASP A 36 -5.86 -17.37 3.21
CA ASP A 36 -5.34 -16.66 4.38
C ASP A 36 -3.88 -16.23 4.19
N GLN A 37 -3.03 -17.08 3.59
CA GLN A 37 -1.65 -16.70 3.24
C GLN A 37 -1.58 -15.64 2.14
N MET A 38 -2.47 -15.68 1.14
CA MET A 38 -2.56 -14.61 0.14
C MET A 38 -3.07 -13.31 0.74
N VAL A 39 -4.08 -13.36 1.61
CA VAL A 39 -4.62 -12.20 2.32
C VAL A 39 -3.57 -11.60 3.26
N GLU A 40 -2.78 -12.42 3.93
CA GLU A 40 -1.67 -11.96 4.78
C GLU A 40 -0.56 -11.29 3.95
N LYS A 41 -0.15 -11.89 2.83
CA LYS A 41 0.78 -11.24 1.87
C LYS A 41 0.22 -9.92 1.31
N LEU A 42 -1.08 -9.88 1.01
CA LEU A 42 -1.75 -8.67 0.53
C LEU A 42 -1.85 -7.59 1.62
N ARG A 43 -2.15 -7.97 2.88
CA ARG A 43 -2.14 -7.05 4.03
C ARG A 43 -0.76 -6.44 4.27
N HIS A 44 0.29 -7.24 4.13
CA HIS A 44 1.66 -6.72 4.22
C HIS A 44 1.93 -5.74 3.09
N LEU A 45 1.54 -6.05 1.85
CA LEU A 45 1.68 -5.13 0.70
C LEU A 45 0.88 -3.81 0.88
N GLU A 46 -0.29 -3.85 1.50
CA GLU A 46 -1.10 -2.66 1.83
C GLU A 46 -0.52 -1.84 3.01
N SER A 47 0.42 -2.40 3.78
CA SER A 47 1.04 -1.75 4.94
C SER A 47 2.33 -1.00 4.61
N PHE A 48 2.84 -1.10 3.38
CA PHE A 48 4.02 -0.36 2.94
C PHE A 48 3.65 1.00 2.38
N VAL A 49 4.48 2.01 2.68
CA VAL A 49 4.29 3.37 2.19
C VAL A 49 5.15 3.57 0.96
N GLU A 50 4.51 3.89 -0.16
CA GLU A 50 5.24 4.22 -1.37
C GLU A 50 5.92 5.60 -1.26
N LEU A 51 7.25 5.61 -1.34
CA LEU A 51 8.07 6.81 -1.29
C LEU A 51 8.63 7.10 -2.68
N LYS A 52 8.54 8.36 -3.09
CA LYS A 52 9.07 8.83 -4.39
C LYS A 52 10.60 8.73 -4.51
N GLY A 53 11.29 8.42 -3.41
CA GLY A 53 12.74 8.56 -3.32
C GLY A 53 13.17 10.02 -3.46
N GLY A 54 14.34 10.24 -4.06
CA GLY A 54 14.92 11.56 -4.28
C GLY A 54 16.27 11.75 -3.61
N GLU A 55 16.74 13.00 -3.60
CA GLU A 55 18.00 13.37 -2.97
C GLU A 55 17.82 13.65 -1.48
N PHE A 56 18.75 13.14 -0.67
CA PHE A 56 18.80 13.45 0.75
C PHE A 56 20.24 13.48 1.25
N ARG A 57 20.44 13.98 2.48
CA ARG A 57 21.73 13.98 3.15
C ARG A 57 21.76 12.85 4.18
N MET A 58 22.64 11.88 3.97
CA MET A 58 22.80 10.70 4.83
C MET A 58 24.05 10.83 5.70
N GLY A 59 23.99 10.30 6.92
CA GLY A 59 25.06 10.43 7.92
C GLY A 59 24.93 11.70 8.77
N ILE A 60 25.89 11.89 9.67
CA ILE A 60 25.93 13.01 10.62
C ILE A 60 27.17 13.87 10.43
N ASN A 61 27.11 15.13 10.87
CA ASN A 61 28.26 16.05 10.87
C ASN A 61 28.99 16.10 12.23
N ASP A 62 28.77 15.11 13.08
CA ASP A 62 29.54 14.94 14.30
C ASP A 62 30.78 14.10 14.01
N ARG A 63 31.97 14.66 14.28
CA ARG A 63 33.25 13.98 14.08
C ARG A 63 33.46 12.82 15.06
N HIS A 64 32.63 12.71 16.09
CA HIS A 64 32.60 11.59 17.02
C HIS A 64 31.61 10.49 16.62
N GLY A 65 31.01 10.57 15.43
CA GLY A 65 30.16 9.52 14.89
C GLY A 65 30.85 8.16 14.93
N LEU A 66 30.24 7.21 15.64
CA LEU A 66 30.69 5.82 15.64
C LEU A 66 30.27 5.16 14.32
N ASN A 67 30.82 3.98 14.01
CA ASN A 67 30.32 3.13 12.91
C ASN A 67 30.22 3.80 11.52
N PHE A 68 31.17 4.68 11.17
CA PHE A 68 31.23 5.35 9.86
C PHE A 68 30.01 6.24 9.54
N GLU A 69 29.30 6.74 10.56
CA GLU A 69 28.17 7.67 10.37
C GLU A 69 28.61 9.05 9.86
N TYR A 70 29.87 9.42 10.10
CA TYR A 70 30.51 10.63 9.58
C TYR A 70 31.35 10.34 8.32
N PRO A 71 31.41 11.24 7.33
CA PRO A 71 30.71 12.53 7.25
C PRO A 71 29.32 12.41 6.64
N GLN A 72 28.50 13.45 6.82
CA GLN A 72 27.25 13.59 6.08
C GLN A 72 27.53 13.75 4.57
N LYS A 73 26.89 12.92 3.74
CA LYS A 73 27.03 12.91 2.27
C LYS A 73 25.68 13.03 1.59
N LYS A 74 25.65 13.58 0.37
CA LYS A 74 24.46 13.54 -0.49
C LYS A 74 24.30 12.13 -1.06
N ALA A 75 23.07 11.61 -1.02
CA ALA A 75 22.68 10.34 -1.60
C ALA A 75 21.38 10.49 -2.40
N ILE A 76 21.17 9.60 -3.36
CA ILE A 76 19.98 9.57 -4.20
C ILE A 76 19.41 8.16 -4.16
N VAL A 77 18.13 8.04 -3.85
CA VAL A 77 17.39 6.78 -3.88
C VAL A 77 16.30 6.84 -4.95
N LYS A 78 16.15 5.75 -5.69
CA LYS A 78 15.04 5.56 -6.63
C LYS A 78 13.73 5.43 -5.85
N PRO A 79 12.55 5.66 -6.48
CA PRO A 79 11.28 5.34 -5.85
C PRO A 79 11.22 3.90 -5.33
N PHE A 80 10.63 3.70 -4.16
CA PHE A 80 10.51 2.39 -3.51
C PHE A 80 9.26 2.32 -2.61
N ARG A 81 8.95 1.12 -2.14
CA ARG A 81 7.86 0.82 -1.20
C ARG A 81 8.45 0.23 0.07
#